data_AF-A0A377DLT5-F1
#
_entry.id   AF-A0A377DLT5-F1
#
_cell.length_a   1.000
_cell.length_b   1.000
_cell.length_c   1.000
_cell.angle_alpha   90.00
_cell.angle_beta   90.00
_cell.angle_gamma   90.00
#
_symmetry.space_group_name_H-M   'P 1'
#
loop_
_entity.id
_entity.type
_entity.pdbx_description
1 polymer ?
#
loop_
_entity_poly.entity_id
_entity_poly.type
_entity_poly.pdbx_seq_one_letter_code
_entity_poly.pdbx_strand_id
1 'polypeptide(L)'
;MAKEYSYDPTGPVKTRDLRVCKFYAKLLKNKFNDLPDISCQDIEICRHELNNAIHQCVPNEIAIRSLMSALESMREENILPDESFNWLKKNERATFWLWATLHNMDDIELKYMCGYINESLHDGIPTIWYQRLNLSLSPTNHQDRINLIIAFMDELIFPAPPVMHRKKTLMENLKQKWKTVFARPLPLKWLPVNDEDAVLWAWESLKKTPVRNIRFFREYRSSTDSMVLSCQPFRTRSGFTGSSRCLGCT
;
A
#
# COMPACT_ATOMS: atom_id res chain seq x y z
N MET A 1 -27.21 13.68 -27.92
CA MET A 1 -28.20 12.78 -27.29
C MET A 1 -27.43 11.68 -26.59
N ALA A 2 -27.50 11.60 -25.25
CA ALA A 2 -26.94 10.46 -24.53
C ALA A 2 -27.80 9.23 -24.87
N LYS A 3 -27.18 8.14 -25.32
CA LYS A 3 -27.89 6.87 -25.48
C LYS A 3 -28.27 6.39 -24.08
N GLU A 4 -29.56 6.21 -23.82
CA GLU A 4 -30.01 5.51 -22.61
C GLU A 4 -29.76 4.01 -22.81
N TYR A 5 -28.91 3.44 -21.96
CA TYR A 5 -28.66 2.00 -21.93
C TYR A 5 -29.51 1.40 -20.80
N SER A 6 -30.57 0.67 -21.15
CA SER A 6 -31.41 0.01 -20.15
C SER A 6 -30.65 -1.12 -19.47
N TYR A 7 -30.79 -1.25 -18.15
CA TYR A 7 -30.20 -2.35 -17.37
C TYR A 7 -30.68 -3.71 -17.91
N ASP A 8 -29.81 -4.47 -18.56
CA ASP A 8 -30.08 -5.87 -18.93
C ASP A 8 -29.57 -6.81 -17.82
N PRO A 9 -30.47 -7.48 -17.07
CA PRO A 9 -30.11 -8.45 -16.04
C PRO A 9 -29.65 -9.81 -16.58
N THR A 10 -29.80 -10.06 -17.89
CA THR A 10 -29.59 -11.39 -18.49
C THR A 10 -28.16 -11.64 -18.94
N GLY A 11 -27.37 -10.57 -19.11
CA GLY A 11 -25.97 -10.67 -19.51
C GLY A 11 -25.05 -11.37 -18.49
N PRO A 12 -23.88 -11.87 -18.93
CA PRO A 12 -22.94 -12.61 -18.09
C PRO A 12 -22.36 -11.76 -16.94
N VAL A 13 -22.06 -10.48 -17.19
CA VAL A 13 -21.58 -9.54 -16.17
C VAL A 13 -22.75 -8.87 -15.46
N LYS A 14 -22.91 -9.18 -14.17
CA LYS A 14 -24.04 -8.71 -13.33
C LYS A 14 -23.65 -7.75 -12.22
N THR A 15 -22.36 -7.49 -12.06
CA THR A 15 -21.84 -6.63 -10.99
C THR A 15 -22.34 -5.18 -11.12
N ARG A 16 -22.52 -4.52 -9.97
CA ARG A 16 -22.84 -3.09 -9.84
C ARG A 16 -21.67 -2.29 -9.26
N ASP A 17 -20.46 -2.84 -9.35
CA ASP A 17 -19.24 -2.17 -8.96
C ASP A 17 -18.44 -1.80 -10.21
N LEU A 18 -18.27 -0.49 -10.45
CA LEU A 18 -17.52 0.05 -11.58
C LEU A 18 -16.05 -0.38 -11.55
N ARG A 19 -15.45 -0.59 -10.36
CA ARG A 19 -14.07 -1.07 -10.22
C ARG A 19 -13.94 -2.49 -10.77
N VAL A 20 -14.92 -3.35 -10.48
CA VAL A 20 -14.99 -4.71 -11.03
C VAL A 20 -15.18 -4.68 -12.54
N CYS A 21 -16.06 -3.82 -13.07
CA CYS A 21 -16.24 -3.71 -14.52
C CYS A 21 -14.94 -3.26 -15.22
N LYS A 22 -14.27 -2.23 -14.72
CA LYS A 22 -12.97 -1.76 -15.24
C LYS A 22 -11.91 -2.87 -15.21
N PHE A 23 -11.87 -3.62 -14.12
CA PHE A 23 -10.96 -4.76 -13.98
C PHE A 23 -11.25 -5.86 -15.02
N TYR A 24 -12.52 -6.23 -15.23
CA TYR A 24 -12.90 -7.20 -16.26
C TYR A 24 -12.56 -6.72 -17.67
N ALA A 25 -12.77 -5.42 -17.97
CA ALA A 25 -12.40 -4.85 -19.25
C ALA A 25 -10.88 -4.98 -19.51
N LYS A 26 -10.06 -4.65 -18.51
CA LYS A 26 -8.60 -4.78 -18.59
C LYS A 26 -8.16 -6.23 -18.83
N LEU A 27 -8.75 -7.19 -18.12
CA LEU A 27 -8.43 -8.61 -18.30
C LEU A 27 -8.87 -9.15 -19.67
N LEU A 28 -10.04 -8.74 -20.16
CA LEU A 28 -10.53 -9.13 -21.49
C LEU A 28 -9.64 -8.58 -22.58
N LYS A 29 -9.24 -7.30 -22.51
CA LYS A 29 -8.32 -6.69 -23.47
C LYS A 29 -6.97 -7.41 -23.51
N ASN A 30 -6.43 -7.79 -22.35
CA ASN A 30 -5.19 -8.57 -22.27
C ASN A 30 -5.33 -10.00 -22.83
N LYS A 31 -6.53 -10.58 -22.76
CA LYS A 31 -6.81 -11.92 -23.29
C LYS A 31 -7.12 -11.91 -24.80
N PHE A 32 -7.75 -10.83 -25.27
CA PHE A 32 -8.21 -10.64 -26.65
C PHE A 32 -7.68 -9.30 -27.17
N ASN A 33 -6.46 -9.31 -27.70
CA ASN A 33 -5.76 -8.09 -28.12
C ASN A 33 -6.53 -7.27 -29.17
N ASP A 34 -7.30 -7.93 -30.03
CA ASP A 34 -8.09 -7.31 -31.11
C ASP A 34 -9.36 -6.61 -30.60
N LEU A 35 -9.73 -6.77 -29.33
CA LEU A 35 -10.92 -6.16 -28.76
C LEU A 35 -10.73 -4.62 -28.69
N PRO A 36 -11.70 -3.80 -29.13
CA PRO A 36 -11.62 -2.36 -28.93
C PRO A 36 -11.59 -2.01 -27.43
N ASP A 37 -11.08 -0.83 -27.10
CA ASP A 37 -11.10 -0.35 -25.73
C ASP A 37 -12.55 -0.17 -25.24
N ILE A 38 -12.86 -0.81 -24.11
CA ILE A 38 -14.19 -0.77 -23.51
C ILE A 38 -14.34 0.54 -22.73
N SER A 39 -15.34 1.35 -23.09
CA SER A 39 -15.63 2.59 -22.37
C SER A 39 -16.18 2.30 -20.97
N CYS A 40 -15.45 2.73 -19.94
CA CYS A 40 -15.83 2.53 -18.54
C CYS A 40 -15.92 3.84 -17.75
N GLN A 41 -16.52 4.86 -18.36
CA GLN A 41 -16.85 6.14 -17.72
C GLN A 41 -18.05 6.02 -16.78
N ASP A 42 -19.06 5.26 -17.22
CA ASP A 42 -20.28 4.97 -16.47
C ASP A 42 -20.44 3.45 -16.31
N ILE A 43 -21.07 3.03 -15.22
CA ILE A 43 -21.20 1.62 -14.89
C ILE A 43 -22.13 0.86 -15.85
N GLU A 44 -23.24 1.47 -16.25
CA GLU A 44 -24.21 0.83 -17.13
C GLU A 44 -23.64 0.70 -18.53
N ILE A 45 -22.95 1.75 -19.01
CA ILE A 45 -22.22 1.72 -20.28
C ILE A 45 -21.13 0.63 -20.25
N CYS A 46 -20.26 0.64 -19.24
CA CYS A 46 -19.16 -0.32 -19.14
C CYS A 46 -19.69 -1.76 -19.13
N ARG A 47 -20.76 -2.02 -18.38
CA ARG A 47 -21.37 -3.35 -18.27
C ARG A 47 -22.02 -3.81 -19.56
N HIS A 48 -22.72 -2.90 -20.25
CA HIS A 48 -23.30 -3.19 -21.56
C HIS A 48 -22.22 -3.55 -22.59
N GLU A 49 -21.19 -2.72 -22.72
CA GLU A 49 -20.09 -2.94 -23.65
C GLU A 49 -19.30 -4.22 -23.30
N LEU A 50 -19.09 -4.51 -22.01
CA LEU A 50 -18.49 -5.78 -21.55
C LEU A 50 -19.29 -7.00 -21.99
N ASN A 51 -20.61 -6.99 -21.79
CA ASN A 51 -21.46 -8.10 -22.17
C ASN A 51 -21.44 -8.31 -23.69
N ASN A 52 -21.51 -7.23 -24.47
CA ASN A 52 -21.39 -7.29 -25.93
C ASN A 52 -20.04 -7.88 -26.35
N ALA A 53 -18.93 -7.42 -25.77
CA ALA A 53 -17.59 -7.93 -26.05
C ALA A 53 -17.46 -9.42 -25.74
N ILE A 54 -18.00 -9.88 -24.61
CA ILE A 54 -17.97 -11.30 -24.22
C ILE A 54 -18.73 -12.15 -25.25
N HIS A 55 -19.93 -11.72 -25.65
CA HIS A 55 -20.72 -12.46 -26.65
C HIS A 55 -20.08 -12.48 -28.05
N GLN A 56 -19.29 -11.46 -28.40
CA GLN A 56 -18.56 -11.42 -29.68
C GLN A 56 -17.32 -12.32 -29.69
N CYS A 57 -16.57 -12.36 -28.59
CA CYS A 57 -15.29 -13.06 -28.53
C CYS A 57 -15.39 -14.51 -28.04
N VAL A 58 -16.52 -14.90 -27.42
CA VAL A 58 -16.68 -16.22 -26.81
C VAL A 58 -17.75 -17.01 -27.53
N PRO A 59 -17.45 -18.22 -28.04
CA PRO A 59 -18.29 -18.87 -29.05
C PRO A 59 -19.57 -19.52 -28.51
N ASN A 60 -19.66 -19.80 -27.20
CA ASN A 60 -20.81 -20.50 -26.62
C ASN A 60 -20.94 -20.28 -25.10
N GLU A 61 -22.12 -20.62 -24.56
CA GLU A 61 -22.46 -20.49 -23.13
C GLU A 61 -21.54 -21.27 -22.18
N ILE A 62 -20.98 -22.41 -22.60
CA ILE A 62 -20.05 -23.18 -21.76
C ILE A 62 -18.75 -22.40 -21.59
N ALA A 63 -18.22 -21.87 -22.69
CA ALA A 63 -17.01 -21.04 -22.68
C ALA A 63 -17.24 -19.72 -21.93
N ILE A 64 -18.43 -19.10 -22.04
CA ILE A 64 -18.80 -17.91 -21.26
C ILE A 64 -18.77 -18.24 -19.77
N ARG A 65 -19.39 -19.35 -19.34
CA ARG A 65 -19.37 -19.77 -17.92
C ARG A 65 -17.95 -20.02 -17.40
N SER A 66 -17.10 -20.67 -18.20
CA SER A 66 -15.69 -20.90 -17.85
C SER A 66 -14.92 -19.58 -17.71
N LEU A 67 -15.09 -18.65 -18.65
CA LEU A 67 -14.49 -17.32 -18.58
C LEU A 67 -14.97 -16.55 -17.34
N MET A 68 -16.26 -16.53 -17.07
CA MET A 68 -16.82 -15.84 -15.90
C MET A 68 -16.30 -16.42 -14.58
N SER A 69 -16.17 -17.75 -14.49
CA SER A 69 -15.55 -18.40 -13.32
C SER A 69 -14.09 -17.96 -13.12
N ALA A 70 -13.32 -17.87 -14.21
CA ALA A 70 -11.94 -17.38 -14.16
C ALA A 70 -11.87 -15.89 -13.77
N LEU A 71 -12.76 -15.06 -14.32
CA LEU A 71 -12.86 -13.63 -13.98
C LEU A 71 -13.23 -13.42 -12.51
N GLU A 72 -14.17 -14.19 -11.96
CA GLU A 72 -14.51 -14.11 -10.53
C GLU A 72 -13.36 -14.55 -9.63
N SER A 73 -12.61 -15.60 -10.01
CA SER A 73 -11.39 -16.00 -9.29
C SER A 73 -10.34 -14.89 -9.30
N MET A 74 -10.14 -14.25 -10.46
CA MET A 74 -9.25 -13.09 -10.60
C MET A 74 -9.73 -11.90 -9.78
N ARG A 75 -11.04 -11.64 -9.75
CA ARG A 75 -11.65 -10.58 -8.93
C ARG A 75 -11.42 -10.82 -7.45
N GLU A 76 -11.62 -12.04 -6.97
CA GLU A 76 -11.45 -12.37 -5.56
C GLU A 76 -10.00 -12.17 -5.08
N GLU A 77 -9.04 -12.42 -5.96
CA GLU A 77 -7.62 -12.17 -5.71
C GLU A 77 -7.28 -10.67 -5.73
N ASN A 78 -7.92 -9.90 -6.62
CA ASN A 78 -7.46 -8.57 -7.00
C ASN A 78 -8.34 -7.39 -6.59
N ILE A 79 -9.63 -7.55 -6.35
CA ILE A 79 -10.47 -6.41 -5.98
C ILE A 79 -10.68 -6.41 -4.47
N LEU A 80 -10.03 -5.46 -3.79
CA LEU A 80 -10.27 -5.22 -2.38
C LEU A 80 -11.64 -4.55 -2.21
N PRO A 81 -12.52 -5.09 -1.35
CA PRO A 81 -13.81 -4.48 -1.08
C PRO A 81 -13.63 -3.19 -0.27
N ASP A 82 -14.59 -2.27 -0.35
CA ASP A 82 -14.49 -0.93 0.23
C ASP A 82 -14.22 -0.92 1.73
N GLU A 83 -14.66 -1.95 2.44
CA GLU A 83 -14.45 -2.13 3.87
C GLU A 83 -12.97 -2.30 4.23
N SER A 84 -12.17 -2.81 3.28
CA SER A 84 -10.72 -2.97 3.45
C SER A 84 -10.02 -1.62 3.66
N PHE A 85 -10.65 -0.52 3.24
CA PHE A 85 -10.13 0.85 3.36
C PHE A 85 -10.75 1.63 4.52
N ASN A 86 -11.67 1.06 5.31
CA ASN A 86 -12.38 1.77 6.37
C ASN A 86 -11.46 2.34 7.45
N TRP A 87 -10.33 1.69 7.73
CA TRP A 87 -9.35 2.15 8.71
C TRP A 87 -8.59 3.41 8.24
N LEU A 88 -8.57 3.68 6.93
CA LEU A 88 -8.00 4.87 6.31
C LEU A 88 -9.03 6.00 6.28
N LYS A 89 -10.26 5.69 5.84
CA LYS A 89 -11.39 6.65 5.77
C LYS A 89 -11.55 7.44 7.07
N LYS A 90 -11.34 6.79 8.23
CA LYS A 90 -11.48 7.37 9.57
C LYS A 90 -10.20 7.95 10.17
N ASN A 91 -9.06 7.86 9.48
CA ASN A 91 -7.77 8.26 10.03
C ASN A 91 -6.89 8.91 8.94
N GLU A 92 -6.84 10.24 8.95
CA GLU A 92 -6.06 11.02 7.99
C GLU A 92 -4.55 10.75 8.10
N ARG A 93 -4.03 10.58 9.31
CA ARG A 93 -2.60 10.31 9.53
C ARG A 93 -2.20 8.95 8.95
N ALA A 94 -3.03 7.93 9.16
CA ALA A 94 -2.84 6.60 8.58
C ALA A 94 -2.89 6.64 7.05
N THR A 95 -3.82 7.43 6.51
CA THR A 95 -4.00 7.62 5.06
C THR A 95 -2.81 8.32 4.44
N PHE A 96 -2.33 9.40 5.06
CA PHE A 96 -1.13 10.10 4.63
C PHE A 96 0.10 9.18 4.68
N TRP A 97 0.27 8.45 5.79
CA TRP A 97 1.37 7.50 5.94
C TRP A 97 1.33 6.41 4.87
N LEU A 98 0.17 5.82 4.61
CA LEU A 98 0.04 4.75 3.63
C LEU A 98 0.27 5.27 2.21
N TRP A 99 -0.32 6.42 1.86
CA TRP A 99 -0.07 7.06 0.57
C TRP A 99 1.44 7.32 0.38
N ALA A 100 2.12 7.91 1.36
CA ALA A 100 3.56 8.17 1.29
C ALA A 100 4.39 6.88 1.22
N THR A 101 3.94 5.80 1.86
CA THR A 101 4.58 4.49 1.78
C THR A 101 4.46 3.90 0.38
N LEU A 102 3.27 3.91 -0.21
CA LEU A 102 3.04 3.43 -1.59
C LEU A 102 3.72 4.32 -2.63
N HIS A 103 3.73 5.64 -2.39
CA HIS A 103 4.38 6.63 -3.24
C HIS A 103 5.85 6.34 -3.40
N ASN A 104 6.55 5.84 -2.38
CA ASN A 104 7.99 5.61 -2.43
C ASN A 104 8.36 4.14 -2.64
N MET A 105 7.38 3.28 -2.93
CA MET A 105 7.57 1.85 -3.05
C MET A 105 8.28 1.49 -4.36
N ASP A 106 9.29 0.64 -4.24
CA ASP A 106 9.98 0.03 -5.37
C ASP A 106 9.61 -1.45 -5.55
N ASP A 107 10.21 -2.10 -6.56
CA ASP A 107 9.98 -3.51 -6.84
C ASP A 107 10.48 -4.45 -5.74
N ILE A 108 11.55 -4.07 -5.04
CA ILE A 108 12.16 -4.88 -3.98
C ILE A 108 11.22 -4.90 -2.77
N GLU A 109 10.74 -3.73 -2.37
CA GLU A 109 9.79 -3.59 -1.28
C GLU A 109 8.47 -4.32 -1.58
N LEU A 110 7.94 -4.18 -2.79
CA LEU A 110 6.70 -4.86 -3.18
C LEU A 110 6.89 -6.39 -3.19
N LYS A 111 7.99 -6.88 -3.74
CA LYS A 111 8.36 -8.31 -3.71
C LYS A 111 8.45 -8.83 -2.27
N TYR A 112 9.07 -8.07 -1.36
CA TYR A 112 9.19 -8.45 0.04
C TYR A 112 7.83 -8.51 0.74
N MET A 113 6.93 -7.56 0.47
CA MET A 113 5.67 -7.45 1.20
C MET A 113 4.56 -8.39 0.71
N CYS A 114 4.52 -8.73 -0.58
CA CYS A 114 3.43 -9.52 -1.14
C CYS A 114 3.86 -10.57 -2.17
N GLY A 115 5.16 -10.83 -2.31
CA GLY A 115 5.69 -11.84 -3.25
C GLY A 115 5.37 -11.51 -4.71
N TYR A 116 5.13 -10.24 -5.03
CA TYR A 116 4.88 -9.81 -6.39
C TYR A 116 6.19 -9.83 -7.19
N ILE A 117 6.17 -10.48 -8.35
CA ILE A 117 7.27 -10.49 -9.32
C ILE A 117 6.66 -10.03 -10.63
N ASN A 118 7.09 -8.88 -11.13
CA ASN A 118 6.76 -8.50 -12.49
C ASN A 118 7.88 -9.00 -13.42
N GLU A 119 7.65 -10.13 -14.09
CA GLU A 119 8.61 -10.73 -15.03
C GLU A 119 8.82 -9.85 -16.28
N SER A 120 7.88 -8.95 -16.59
CA SER A 120 7.91 -8.14 -17.81
C SER A 120 8.73 -6.84 -17.73
N LEU A 121 9.30 -6.51 -16.57
CA LEU A 121 9.88 -5.17 -16.32
C LEU A 121 11.37 -5.18 -15.93
N HIS A 122 12.14 -6.12 -16.46
CA HIS A 122 13.59 -6.21 -16.28
C HIS A 122 14.40 -5.14 -17.06
N ASP A 123 13.87 -3.92 -17.20
CA ASP A 123 14.55 -2.83 -17.91
C ASP A 123 15.68 -2.20 -17.08
N GLY A 124 15.89 -2.67 -15.84
CA GLY A 124 17.02 -2.30 -14.99
C GLY A 124 16.96 -0.88 -14.42
N ILE A 125 15.94 -0.09 -14.75
CA ILE A 125 15.73 1.27 -14.22
C ILE A 125 14.78 1.18 -13.01
N PRO A 126 15.25 1.42 -11.77
CA PRO A 126 14.40 1.53 -10.61
C PRO A 126 13.51 2.76 -10.81
N THR A 127 12.25 2.53 -11.12
CA THR A 127 11.25 3.57 -11.26
C THR A 127 10.18 3.32 -10.21
N ILE A 128 9.75 4.40 -9.58
CA ILE A 128 8.82 4.31 -8.47
C ILE A 128 7.44 3.96 -9.01
N TRP A 129 6.71 3.03 -8.37
CA TRP A 129 5.46 2.50 -8.90
C TRP A 129 4.41 3.57 -9.22
N TYR A 130 4.36 4.65 -8.45
CA TYR A 130 3.45 5.78 -8.72
C TYR A 130 3.64 6.41 -10.09
N GLN A 131 4.89 6.55 -10.54
CA GLN A 131 5.20 7.09 -11.86
C GLN A 131 4.83 6.10 -12.96
N ARG A 132 5.11 4.81 -12.75
CA ARG A 132 4.78 3.73 -13.71
C ARG A 132 3.28 3.60 -13.94
N LEU A 133 2.49 3.76 -12.89
CA LEU A 133 1.03 3.72 -12.95
C LEU A 133 0.39 5.05 -13.38
N ASN A 134 1.21 6.07 -13.70
CA ASN A 134 0.77 7.42 -14.04
C ASN A 134 -0.23 8.00 -13.01
N LEU A 135 0.02 7.73 -11.72
CA LEU A 135 -0.79 8.24 -10.61
C LEU A 135 -0.36 9.66 -10.24
N SER A 136 -1.31 10.48 -9.79
CA SER A 136 -1.01 11.84 -9.33
C SER A 136 -0.04 11.82 -8.14
N LEU A 137 1.03 12.61 -8.25
CA LEU A 137 2.04 12.79 -7.20
C LEU A 137 1.62 13.82 -6.14
N SER A 138 0.51 14.53 -6.35
CA SER A 138 0.11 15.68 -5.53
C SER A 138 -1.36 15.57 -5.13
N PRO A 139 -1.71 14.66 -4.19
CA PRO A 139 -3.06 14.61 -3.63
C PRO A 139 -3.38 15.91 -2.89
N THR A 140 -4.56 16.48 -3.14
CA THR A 140 -4.92 17.78 -2.56
C THR A 140 -5.61 17.66 -1.20
N ASN A 141 -6.26 16.53 -0.95
CA ASN A 141 -7.05 16.31 0.26
C ASN A 141 -7.06 14.83 0.69
N HIS A 142 -7.66 14.53 1.83
CA HIS A 142 -7.76 13.17 2.39
C HIS A 142 -8.46 12.18 1.46
N GLN A 143 -9.54 12.61 0.80
CA GLN A 143 -10.29 11.77 -0.13
C GLN A 143 -9.48 11.44 -1.39
N ASP A 144 -8.72 12.41 -1.92
CA ASP A 144 -7.81 12.17 -3.04
C ASP A 144 -6.77 11.10 -2.71
N ARG A 145 -6.20 11.15 -1.49
CA ARG A 145 -5.23 10.12 -1.05
C ARG A 145 -5.88 8.74 -1.00
N ILE A 146 -7.11 8.63 -0.49
CA ILE A 146 -7.86 7.36 -0.48
C ILE A 146 -8.07 6.86 -1.91
N ASN A 147 -8.49 7.74 -2.82
CA ASN A 147 -8.74 7.38 -4.22
C ASN A 147 -7.44 6.89 -4.91
N LEU A 148 -6.30 7.55 -4.65
CA LEU A 148 -5.01 7.11 -5.17
C LEU A 148 -4.54 5.78 -4.57
N ILE A 149 -4.78 5.54 -3.28
CA ILE A 149 -4.49 4.24 -2.65
C ILE A 149 -5.34 3.13 -3.29
N ILE A 150 -6.64 3.39 -3.53
CA ILE A 150 -7.53 2.44 -4.20
C ILE A 150 -7.05 2.19 -5.63
N ALA A 151 -6.74 3.24 -6.39
CA ALA A 151 -6.24 3.11 -7.76
C ALA A 151 -4.94 2.30 -7.82
N PHE A 152 -3.98 2.59 -6.94
CA PHE A 152 -2.76 1.80 -6.82
C PHE A 152 -3.06 0.32 -6.55
N MET A 153 -3.95 0.04 -5.58
CA MET A 153 -4.32 -1.33 -5.25
C MET A 153 -5.02 -2.03 -6.41
N ASP A 154 -5.88 -1.35 -7.17
CA ASP A 154 -6.60 -1.92 -8.31
C ASP A 154 -5.66 -2.22 -9.49
N GLU A 155 -4.63 -1.40 -9.70
CA GLU A 155 -3.67 -1.58 -10.79
C GLU A 155 -2.68 -2.73 -10.59
N LEU A 156 -2.36 -3.10 -9.35
CA LEU A 156 -1.52 -4.27 -9.07
C LEU A 156 -2.28 -5.55 -9.40
N ILE A 157 -1.91 -6.34 -10.40
CA ILE A 157 -2.66 -7.57 -10.73
C ILE A 157 -1.85 -8.81 -10.40
N PHE A 158 -2.38 -9.66 -9.52
CA PHE A 158 -1.85 -10.97 -9.17
C PHE A 158 -2.55 -12.07 -9.98
N PRO A 159 -1.81 -13.12 -10.37
CA PRO A 159 -2.39 -14.24 -11.09
C PRO A 159 -3.32 -15.06 -10.18
N ALA A 160 -4.43 -15.52 -10.75
CA ALA A 160 -5.35 -16.52 -10.21
C ALA A 160 -6.00 -17.25 -11.41
N PRO A 161 -6.46 -18.50 -11.24
CA PRO A 161 -6.42 -19.35 -10.04
C PRO A 161 -5.05 -19.98 -9.74
N PRO A 162 -4.82 -20.50 -8.51
CA PRO A 162 -5.73 -20.46 -7.36
C PRO A 162 -5.74 -19.08 -6.68
N VAL A 163 -6.82 -18.78 -5.97
CA VAL A 163 -6.95 -17.54 -5.17
C VAL A 163 -6.12 -17.67 -3.89
N MET A 164 -5.15 -16.78 -3.71
CA MET A 164 -4.17 -16.76 -2.62
C MET A 164 -4.34 -15.56 -1.66
N HIS A 165 -5.27 -14.66 -1.97
CA HIS A 165 -5.58 -13.45 -1.22
C HIS A 165 -4.39 -12.52 -0.97
N ARG A 166 -3.44 -12.42 -1.91
CA ARG A 166 -2.19 -11.67 -1.74
C ARG A 166 -2.44 -10.18 -1.45
N LYS A 167 -3.42 -9.55 -2.11
CA LYS A 167 -3.78 -8.14 -1.83
C LYS A 167 -4.35 -7.94 -0.43
N LYS A 168 -5.19 -8.88 0.04
CA LYS A 168 -5.75 -8.80 1.40
C LYS A 168 -4.63 -8.89 2.43
N THR A 169 -3.69 -9.82 2.23
CA THR A 169 -2.49 -9.97 3.06
C THR A 169 -1.61 -8.72 3.03
N LEU A 170 -1.37 -8.13 1.85
CA LEU A 170 -0.63 -6.87 1.71
C LEU A 170 -1.28 -5.73 2.52
N MET A 171 -2.59 -5.54 2.38
CA MET A 171 -3.33 -4.50 3.11
C MET A 171 -3.24 -4.70 4.64
N GLU A 172 -3.38 -5.93 5.13
CA GLU A 172 -3.27 -6.20 6.57
C GLU A 172 -1.83 -6.00 7.07
N ASN A 173 -0.81 -6.43 6.31
CA ASN A 173 0.60 -6.18 6.65
C ASN A 173 0.91 -4.69 6.77
N LEU A 174 0.43 -3.89 5.82
CA LEU A 174 0.57 -2.42 5.84
C LEU A 174 -0.13 -1.81 7.05
N LYS A 175 -1.33 -2.28 7.38
CA LYS A 175 -2.08 -1.84 8.56
C LYS A 175 -1.37 -2.20 9.87
N GLN A 176 -0.75 -3.38 9.97
CA GLN A 176 0.04 -3.76 11.13
C GLN A 176 1.32 -2.92 11.24
N LYS A 177 2.02 -2.70 10.11
CA LYS A 177 3.18 -1.80 10.05
C LYS A 177 2.82 -0.38 10.51
N TRP A 178 1.67 0.14 10.09
CA TRP A 178 1.15 1.42 10.57
C TRP A 178 0.94 1.43 12.09
N LYS A 179 0.31 0.41 12.67
CA LYS A 179 0.10 0.33 14.12
C LYS A 179 1.44 0.39 14.88
N THR A 180 2.46 -0.30 14.40
CA THR A 180 3.81 -0.24 14.97
C THR A 180 4.41 1.16 14.87
N VAL A 181 4.30 1.82 13.71
CA VAL A 181 4.78 3.19 13.51
C VAL A 181 4.04 4.18 14.40
N PHE A 182 2.73 4.02 14.54
CA PHE A 182 1.89 4.88 15.37
C PHE A 182 2.17 4.69 16.87
N ALA A 183 2.45 3.46 17.29
CA ALA A 183 2.78 3.12 18.67
C ALA A 183 4.18 3.61 19.09
N ARG A 184 5.06 3.98 18.15
CA ARG A 184 6.38 4.52 18.49
C ARG A 184 6.22 5.83 19.27
N PRO A 185 6.90 5.96 20.43
CA PRO A 185 6.92 7.20 21.19
C PRO A 185 7.34 8.35 20.28
N LEU A 186 6.60 9.46 20.35
CA LEU A 186 7.06 10.68 19.69
C LEU A 186 8.36 11.12 20.38
N PRO A 187 9.40 11.48 19.61
CA PRO A 187 10.58 12.11 20.18
C PRO A 187 10.14 13.32 21.01
N LEU A 188 10.57 13.37 22.26
CA LEU A 188 10.30 14.51 23.12
C LEU A 188 11.07 15.71 22.57
N LYS A 189 10.38 16.59 21.83
CA LYS A 189 11.01 17.75 21.16
C LYS A 189 11.80 18.66 22.10
N TRP A 190 11.47 18.64 23.39
CA TRP A 190 12.13 19.41 24.43
C TRP A 190 13.34 18.70 25.04
N LEU A 191 13.52 17.40 24.79
CA LEU A 191 14.62 16.62 25.32
C LEU A 191 15.74 16.54 24.27
N PRO A 192 16.90 17.17 24.50
CA PRO A 192 18.00 17.12 23.56
C PRO A 192 18.53 15.68 23.42
N VAL A 193 18.80 15.25 22.19
CA VAL A 193 19.22 13.86 21.88
C VAL A 193 20.61 13.53 22.43
N ASN A 194 21.45 14.54 22.63
CA ASN A 194 22.86 14.39 23.02
C ASN A 194 23.17 15.00 24.40
N ASP A 195 22.16 15.16 25.25
CA ASP A 195 22.33 15.71 26.59
C ASP A 195 21.97 14.63 27.62
N GLU A 196 22.97 13.84 28.01
CA GLU A 196 22.81 12.73 28.96
C GLU A 196 22.26 13.21 30.30
N ASP A 197 22.65 14.41 30.76
CA ASP A 197 22.19 14.99 32.02
C ASP A 197 20.70 15.36 31.94
N ALA A 198 20.26 15.96 30.83
CA ALA A 198 18.84 16.26 30.61
C ALA A 198 18.01 14.97 30.52
N VAL A 199 18.52 13.91 29.89
CA VAL A 199 17.87 12.60 29.79
C VAL A 199 17.76 11.95 31.17
N LEU A 200 18.84 11.96 31.96
CA LEU A 200 18.86 11.45 33.33
C LEU A 200 17.90 12.23 34.24
N TRP A 201 17.89 13.55 34.15
CA TRP A 201 16.96 14.40 34.88
C TRP A 201 15.50 14.09 34.53
N ALA A 202 15.18 13.95 33.24
CA ALA A 202 13.84 13.62 32.77
C ALA A 202 13.39 12.24 33.31
N TRP A 203 14.28 11.25 33.27
CA TRP A 203 14.01 9.90 33.77
C TRP A 203 13.77 9.88 35.29
N GLU A 204 14.60 10.55 36.07
CA GLU A 204 14.43 10.66 37.52
C GLU A 204 13.16 11.42 37.91
N SER A 205 12.76 12.41 37.12
CA SER A 205 11.51 13.16 37.31
C SER A 205 10.27 12.29 37.02
N LEU A 206 10.33 11.44 35.99
CA LEU A 206 9.26 10.50 35.68
C LEU A 206 9.08 9.44 36.77
N LYS A 207 10.17 8.92 37.36
CA LYS A 207 10.12 7.96 38.48
C LYS A 207 9.41 8.53 39.72
N LYS A 208 9.54 9.83 39.95
CA LYS A 208 8.93 10.54 41.08
C LYS A 208 7.45 10.81 40.89
N THR A 209 6.91 10.59 39.69
CA THR A 209 5.50 10.81 39.39
C THR A 209 4.69 9.55 39.71
N PRO A 210 3.68 9.60 40.60
CA PRO A 210 2.86 8.43 40.93
C PRO A 210 2.11 7.91 39.68
N VAL A 211 2.20 6.61 39.45
CA VAL A 211 1.81 5.85 38.24
C VAL A 211 0.33 6.01 37.82
N ARG A 212 -0.51 6.72 38.58
CA ARG A 212 -1.96 6.79 38.33
C ARG A 212 -2.36 7.55 37.06
N ASN A 213 -1.49 8.37 36.47
CA ASN A 213 -1.82 9.16 35.26
C ASN A 213 -0.92 8.90 34.05
N ILE A 214 0.00 7.94 34.10
CA ILE A 214 0.84 7.64 32.94
C ILE A 214 0.29 6.38 32.25
N ARG A 215 -0.42 6.57 31.13
CA ARG A 215 -0.74 5.47 30.21
C ARG A 215 0.54 4.99 29.53
N PHE A 216 1.38 4.25 30.25
CA PHE A 216 2.38 3.41 29.61
C PHE A 216 1.64 2.26 28.91
N PHE A 217 1.73 2.20 27.59
CA PHE A 217 1.35 1.02 26.84
C PHE A 217 2.23 -0.14 27.32
N ARG A 218 1.60 -1.11 27.98
CA ARG A 218 2.25 -2.31 28.50
C ARG A 218 2.62 -3.20 27.31
N GLU A 219 3.87 -3.16 26.86
CA GLU A 219 4.41 -4.15 25.95
C GLU A 219 4.46 -5.52 26.65
N TYR A 220 3.92 -6.53 25.95
CA TYR A 220 4.10 -7.93 26.28
C TYR A 220 5.57 -8.30 26.04
N ARG A 221 6.38 -8.45 27.10
CA ARG A 221 7.69 -9.10 27.02
C ARG A 221 7.49 -10.61 26.90
N SER A 222 7.87 -11.22 25.78
CA SER A 222 8.30 -12.62 25.79
C SER A 222 9.80 -12.65 26.13
N SER A 223 10.12 -13.33 27.23
CA SER A 223 11.48 -13.63 27.68
C SER A 223 12.29 -14.32 26.60
N THR A 224 13.42 -13.72 26.23
CA THR A 224 14.81 -14.22 26.37
C THR A 224 15.67 -13.48 25.37
N ASP A 225 16.40 -12.47 25.84
CA ASP A 225 17.78 -12.24 25.41
C ASP A 225 18.40 -11.13 26.27
N SER A 226 19.53 -11.47 26.88
CA SER A 226 20.40 -10.57 27.61
C SER A 226 20.97 -9.51 26.65
N MET A 227 20.61 -8.25 26.85
CA MET A 227 21.29 -7.13 26.20
C MET A 227 22.70 -6.98 26.78
N VAL A 228 23.72 -7.42 26.03
CA VAL A 228 25.04 -6.81 26.09
C VAL A 228 24.97 -5.55 25.24
N LEU A 229 24.97 -4.38 25.89
CA LEU A 229 25.15 -3.09 25.23
C LEU A 229 26.61 -3.00 24.76
N SER A 230 26.90 -3.43 23.53
CA SER A 230 28.14 -3.06 22.86
C SER A 230 27.93 -1.72 22.16
N CYS A 231 28.44 -0.65 22.77
CA CYS A 231 28.67 0.61 22.08
C CYS A 231 29.78 0.39 21.05
N GLN A 232 29.48 0.39 19.75
CA GLN A 232 30.52 0.58 18.73
C GLN A 232 30.59 2.05 18.33
N PRO A 233 31.78 2.69 18.36
CA PRO A 233 31.94 4.06 17.91
C PRO A 233 31.96 4.13 16.37
N PHE A 234 31.24 5.14 15.87
CA PHE A 234 31.28 5.59 14.48
C PHE A 234 32.73 5.90 14.07
N ARG A 235 33.27 5.18 13.08
CA ARG A 235 34.54 5.54 12.42
C ARG A 235 34.31 6.76 11.54
N THR A 236 34.69 7.95 12.00
CA THR A 236 34.93 9.10 11.13
C THR A 236 36.21 8.87 10.34
N ARG A 237 36.09 8.88 9.02
CA ARG A 237 37.21 8.79 8.08
C ARG A 237 37.88 10.16 8.00
N SER A 238 38.97 10.37 8.71
CA SER A 238 39.89 11.50 8.48
C SER A 238 41.30 10.97 8.32
N GLY A 239 41.84 11.09 7.10
CA GLY A 239 43.25 10.88 6.83
C GLY A 239 44.00 12.21 6.92
N PHE A 240 45.03 12.21 7.77
CA PHE A 240 46.26 13.01 7.73
C PHE A 240 46.16 14.54 7.92
N THR A 241 47.01 15.25 8.67
CA THR A 241 48.09 14.99 9.64
C THR A 241 48.50 16.35 10.19
N GLY A 242 48.98 16.44 11.44
CA GLY A 242 50.05 17.40 11.78
C GLY A 242 49.86 18.29 13.01
N SER A 243 50.35 17.79 14.14
CA SER A 243 51.18 18.49 15.15
C SER A 243 50.61 19.63 16.02
N SER A 244 50.23 19.24 17.25
CA SER A 244 50.74 19.71 18.55
C SER A 244 51.25 21.16 18.71
N ARG A 245 50.61 21.96 19.56
CA ARG A 245 51.05 22.24 20.97
C ARG A 245 50.15 23.24 21.69
N CYS A 246 50.10 23.04 23.01
CA CYS A 246 49.36 23.74 24.06
C CYS A 246 49.70 25.22 24.25
N LEU A 247 48.75 26.00 24.76
CA LEU A 247 48.77 26.72 26.07
C LEU A 247 47.85 27.94 26.05
N GLY A 248 47.19 28.20 27.18
CA GLY A 248 46.77 29.56 27.55
C GLY A 248 45.37 29.69 28.11
N CYS A 249 45.22 29.45 29.41
CA CYS A 249 44.19 30.12 30.21
C CYS A 249 44.47 31.62 30.25
N THR A 250 43.40 32.42 30.12
CA THR A 250 43.10 33.61 30.93
C THR A 250 41.60 33.78 30.97
#